data_AF-A0AA88YB82-F1
#
_entry.id   AF-A0AA88YB82-F1
#
_cell.length_a   1.000
_cell.length_b   1.000
_cell.length_c   1.000
_cell.angle_alpha   90.00
_cell.angle_beta   90.00
_cell.angle_gamma   90.00
#
_symmetry.space_group_name_H-M   'P 1'
#
loop_
_entity.id
_entity.type
_entity.pdbx_description
1 polymer ?
#
loop_
_entity_poly.entity_id
_entity_poly.type
_entity_poly.pdbx_seq_one_letter_code
_entity_poly.pdbx_strand_id
1 'polypeptide(L)'
;KRSLTLLSDGKLVFEQVPMLEIDGLLLVQTGAINRYLASKAGMYGKSNQESTLLDLYYDGSRDFQELFIEIGFQKPEEELKVAREKSISRYLPVFDKVL
;
A
#
# COMPACT_ATOMS: atom_id res chain seq x y z
N LYS A 1 -7.92 -18.71 -11.13
CA LYS A 1 -8.11 -20.07 -10.58
C LYS A 1 -7.50 -20.20 -9.19
N ARG A 2 -6.19 -19.93 -9.00
CA ARG A 2 -5.55 -19.98 -7.65
C ARG A 2 -6.19 -19.06 -6.60
N SER A 3 -6.51 -17.81 -6.94
CA SER A 3 -7.18 -16.87 -6.03
C SER A 3 -8.56 -17.34 -5.56
N LEU A 4 -9.35 -17.96 -6.45
CA LEU A 4 -10.66 -18.54 -6.12
C LEU A 4 -10.53 -19.72 -5.15
N THR A 5 -9.51 -20.56 -5.33
CA THR A 5 -9.19 -21.65 -4.38
C THR A 5 -8.80 -21.09 -3.01
N LEU A 6 -7.94 -20.06 -2.96
CA LEU A 6 -7.55 -19.42 -1.70
C LEU A 6 -8.75 -18.80 -0.97
N LEU A 7 -9.71 -18.24 -1.73
CA LEU A 7 -10.95 -17.71 -1.19
C LEU A 7 -11.84 -18.84 -0.64
N SER A 8 -12.06 -19.92 -1.41
CA SER A 8 -12.86 -21.06 -0.95
C SER A 8 -12.27 -21.77 0.26
N ASP A 9 -10.95 -21.76 0.38
CA ASP A 9 -10.22 -22.36 1.50
C ASP A 9 -10.22 -21.46 2.75
N GLY A 10 -10.85 -20.28 2.71
CA GLY A 10 -10.91 -19.33 3.83
C GLY A 10 -9.56 -18.68 4.17
N LYS A 11 -8.56 -18.77 3.28
CA LYS A 11 -7.20 -18.25 3.52
C LYS A 11 -7.09 -16.74 3.31
N LEU A 12 -8.09 -16.13 2.70
CA LEU A 12 -8.19 -14.68 2.51
C LEU A 12 -9.15 -14.11 3.55
N VAL A 13 -8.66 -13.74 4.73
CA VAL A 13 -9.49 -13.27 5.86
C VAL A 13 -10.41 -12.10 5.49
N PHE A 14 -9.98 -11.25 4.56
CA PHE A 14 -10.76 -10.13 4.03
C PHE A 14 -11.20 -10.33 2.58
N GLU A 15 -11.12 -11.56 2.07
CA GLU A 15 -11.47 -11.91 0.68
C GLU A 15 -10.70 -11.10 -0.39
N GLN A 16 -9.59 -10.48 0.01
CA GLN A 16 -8.78 -9.58 -0.80
C GLN A 16 -7.41 -10.19 -1.12
N VAL A 17 -6.87 -9.79 -2.28
CA VAL A 17 -5.49 -10.05 -2.70
C VAL A 17 -4.71 -8.72 -2.72
N PRO A 18 -3.37 -8.74 -2.59
CA PRO A 18 -2.47 -9.90 -2.50
C PRO A 18 -2.52 -10.62 -1.13
N MET A 19 -2.07 -11.88 -1.14
CA MET A 19 -1.80 -12.67 0.06
C MET A 19 -0.38 -13.24 -0.02
N LEU A 20 0.34 -13.20 1.10
CA LEU A 20 1.66 -13.77 1.28
C LEU A 20 1.62 -14.87 2.35
N GLU A 21 2.07 -16.07 1.97
CA GLU A 21 2.32 -17.18 2.90
C GLU A 21 3.82 -17.23 3.23
N ILE A 22 4.19 -16.96 4.48
CA ILE A 22 5.59 -16.91 4.94
C ILE A 22 5.68 -17.20 6.44
N ASP A 23 6.68 -17.96 6.89
CA ASP A 23 6.90 -18.31 8.31
C ASP A 23 5.66 -18.87 9.03
N GLY A 24 4.82 -19.61 8.30
CA GLY A 24 3.56 -20.15 8.82
C GLY A 24 2.43 -19.12 8.97
N LEU A 25 2.65 -17.87 8.57
CA LEU A 25 1.65 -16.81 8.52
C LEU A 25 0.99 -16.73 7.14
N LEU A 26 -0.31 -16.45 7.13
CA LEU A 26 -1.08 -16.07 5.95
C LEU A 26 -1.43 -14.58 6.05
N LEU A 27 -0.61 -13.74 5.43
CA LEU A 27 -0.75 -12.29 5.51
C LEU A 27 -1.54 -11.78 4.32
N VAL A 28 -2.64 -11.09 4.61
CA VAL A 28 -3.38 -10.25 3.65
C VAL A 28 -3.16 -8.78 4.04
N GLN A 29 -3.64 -7.84 3.21
CA GLN A 29 -3.33 -6.40 3.30
C GLN A 29 -1.88 -6.08 2.92
N THR A 30 -1.71 -5.36 1.80
CA THR A 30 -0.40 -4.99 1.24
C THR A 30 0.50 -4.29 2.27
N GLY A 31 -0.08 -3.46 3.15
CA GLY A 31 0.69 -2.78 4.19
C GLY A 31 1.30 -3.73 5.22
N ALA A 32 0.51 -4.67 5.73
CA ALA A 32 0.99 -5.66 6.70
C ALA A 32 2.08 -6.54 6.09
N ILE A 33 1.89 -6.97 4.83
CA ILE A 33 2.89 -7.72 4.06
C ILE A 33 4.19 -6.93 3.94
N ASN A 34 4.13 -5.66 3.54
CA ASN A 34 5.32 -4.82 3.34
C ASN A 34 6.09 -4.60 4.65
N ARG A 35 5.40 -4.27 5.75
CA ARG A 35 6.05 -4.06 7.06
C ARG A 35 6.69 -5.33 7.58
N TYR A 36 6.02 -6.47 7.40
CA TYR A 36 6.56 -7.76 7.80
C TYR A 36 7.85 -8.09 7.04
N LEU A 37 7.85 -7.93 5.71
CA LEU A 37 9.03 -8.15 4.88
C LEU A 37 10.15 -7.16 5.22
N ALA A 38 9.82 -5.88 5.41
CA ALA A 38 10.79 -4.85 5.78
C ALA A 38 11.41 -5.16 7.16
N SER A 39 10.61 -5.56 8.15
CA SER A 39 11.11 -5.95 9.47
C SER A 39 12.03 -7.16 9.39
N LYS A 40 11.61 -8.20 8.66
CA LYS A 40 12.41 -9.42 8.44
C LYS A 40 13.74 -9.13 7.73
N ALA A 41 13.77 -8.14 6.84
CA ALA A 41 14.98 -7.69 6.15
C ALA A 41 15.81 -6.67 6.94
N GLY A 42 15.41 -6.27 8.15
CA GLY A 42 16.08 -5.23 8.93
C GLY A 42 15.94 -3.81 8.36
N MET A 43 14.90 -3.58 7.54
CA MET A 43 14.59 -2.33 6.84
C MET A 43 13.44 -1.53 7.48
N TYR A 44 12.82 -2.02 8.55
CA TYR A 44 11.67 -1.37 9.21
C TYR A 44 12.09 -0.64 10.50
N GLY A 45 12.95 0.37 10.37
CA GLY A 45 13.41 1.22 11.48
C GLY A 45 14.15 0.47 12.61
N LYS A 46 14.97 1.18 13.38
CA LYS A 46 15.64 0.65 14.58
C LYS A 46 15.05 1.18 15.88
N SER A 47 14.12 2.13 15.77
CA SER A 47 13.42 2.78 16.87
C SER A 47 11.95 2.98 16.54
N ASN A 48 11.15 3.28 17.56
CA ASN A 48 9.74 3.64 17.36
C ASN A 48 9.62 4.90 16.50
N GLN A 49 10.52 5.88 16.67
CA GLN A 49 10.50 7.09 15.84
C GLN A 49 10.77 6.77 14.36
N GLU A 50 11.79 5.97 14.06
CA GLU A 50 12.12 5.60 12.68
C GLU A 50 10.99 4.79 12.02
N SER A 51 10.42 3.82 12.75
CA SER A 51 9.31 2.99 12.24
C SER A 51 8.07 3.84 11.98
N THR A 52 7.77 4.79 12.87
CA THR A 52 6.64 5.72 12.72
C THR A 52 6.82 6.62 11.50
N LEU A 53 8.04 7.10 11.23
CA LEU A 53 8.32 7.89 10.02
C LEU A 53 8.15 7.04 8.74
N LEU A 54 8.59 5.78 8.75
CA LEU A 54 8.36 4.87 7.62
C LEU A 54 6.87 4.63 7.37
N ASP A 55 6.09 4.40 8.43
CA ASP A 55 4.64 4.26 8.31
C ASP A 55 3.98 5.53 7.79
N LEU A 56 4.39 6.71 8.26
CA LEU A 56 3.90 8.00 7.79
C LEU A 56 4.10 8.18 6.28
N TYR A 57 5.31 7.88 5.78
CA TYR A 57 5.60 7.99 4.35
C TYR A 57 4.88 6.91 3.54
N TYR A 58 4.81 5.68 4.05
CA TYR A 58 4.08 4.60 3.39
C TYR A 58 2.60 4.94 3.26
N ASP A 59 1.93 5.35 4.34
CA ASP A 59 0.51 5.69 4.33
C ASP A 59 0.25 6.94 3.48
N GLY A 60 1.12 7.96 3.55
CA GLY A 60 1.03 9.12 2.65
C GLY A 60 1.17 8.76 1.16
N SER A 61 2.04 7.79 0.82
CA SER A 61 2.16 7.27 -0.55
C SER A 61 0.94 6.46 -0.99
N ARG A 62 0.27 5.79 -0.06
CA ARG A 62 -0.96 5.03 -0.29
C ARG A 62 -2.13 5.96 -0.58
N ASP A 63 -2.32 7.00 0.21
CA ASP A 63 -3.34 8.02 -0.03
C ASP A 63 -3.15 8.69 -1.41
N PHE A 64 -1.90 8.99 -1.78
CA PHE A 64 -1.57 9.49 -3.11
C PHE A 64 -1.97 8.49 -4.20
N GLN A 65 -1.64 7.21 -4.04
CA GLN A 65 -1.95 6.17 -5.02
C GLN A 65 -3.46 5.98 -5.19
N GLU A 66 -4.23 6.02 -4.10
CA GLU A 66 -5.68 5.80 -4.10
C GLU A 66 -6.43 6.79 -5.00
N LEU A 67 -5.95 8.04 -5.11
CA LEU A 67 -6.50 9.04 -6.05
C LEU A 67 -6.51 8.57 -7.51
N PHE A 68 -5.64 7.63 -7.88
CA PHE A 68 -5.49 7.15 -9.26
C PHE A 68 -6.03 5.74 -9.49
N ILE A 69 -6.27 4.96 -8.42
CA ILE A 69 -6.70 3.56 -8.56
C ILE A 69 -8.05 3.49 -9.28
N GLU A 70 -9.06 4.24 -8.83
CA GLU A 70 -10.40 4.22 -9.43
C GLU A 70 -10.39 4.71 -10.89
N ILE A 71 -9.60 5.75 -11.16
CA ILE A 71 -9.42 6.34 -12.49
C ILE A 71 -8.82 5.32 -13.47
N GLY A 72 -7.84 4.54 -13.00
CA GLY A 72 -7.24 3.46 -13.78
C GLY A 72 -8.25 2.39 -14.23
N PHE A 73 -9.32 2.17 -13.45
CA PHE A 73 -10.37 1.21 -13.78
C PHE A 73 -11.47 1.81 -14.67
N GLN A 74 -11.80 3.09 -14.51
CA GLN A 74 -12.97 3.70 -15.18
C GLN A 74 -12.62 4.56 -16.41
N LYS A 75 -11.33 4.87 -16.63
CA LYS A 75 -10.83 5.82 -17.66
C LYS A 75 -11.58 7.17 -17.78
N PRO A 76 -12.00 7.86 -16.70
CA PRO A 76 -12.58 9.19 -16.81
C PRO A 76 -11.47 10.25 -16.92
N GLU A 77 -11.41 10.97 -18.03
CA GLU A 77 -10.35 11.96 -18.31
C GLU A 77 -10.43 13.20 -17.40
N GLU A 78 -11.63 13.64 -17.04
CA GLU A 78 -11.83 14.78 -16.14
C GLU A 78 -11.43 14.46 -14.68
N GLU A 79 -11.74 13.26 -14.20
CA GLU A 79 -11.31 12.81 -12.88
C GLU A 79 -9.78 12.69 -12.79
N LEU A 80 -9.13 12.29 -13.89
CA LEU A 80 -7.67 12.25 -13.99
C LEU A 80 -7.04 13.64 -13.81
N LYS A 81 -7.64 14.68 -14.39
CA LYS A 81 -7.17 16.06 -14.20
C LYS A 81 -7.28 16.48 -12.73
N VAL A 82 -8.43 16.24 -12.10
CA VAL A 82 -8.65 16.58 -10.68
C VAL A 82 -7.69 15.83 -9.76
N ALA A 83 -7.48 14.53 -9.99
CA ALA A 83 -6.52 13.74 -9.22
C ALA A 83 -5.09 14.26 -9.36
N ARG A 84 -4.66 14.61 -10.58
CA ARG A 84 -3.33 15.21 -10.83
C ARG A 84 -3.14 16.54 -10.09
N GLU A 85 -4.13 17.43 -10.13
CA GLU A 85 -4.05 18.74 -9.46
C GLU A 85 -3.96 18.59 -7.93
N LYS A 86 -4.80 17.73 -7.35
CA LYS A 86 -4.74 17.40 -5.92
C LYS A 86 -3.40 16.75 -5.55
N SER A 87 -2.89 15.86 -6.39
CA SER A 87 -1.68 15.11 -6.09
C SER A 87 -0.43 15.98 -6.11
N ILE A 88 -0.30 16.87 -7.10
CA ILE A 88 0.83 17.80 -7.25
C ILE A 88 0.88 18.81 -6.11
N SER A 89 -0.27 19.32 -5.67
CA SER A 89 -0.32 20.34 -4.62
C SER A 89 -0.12 19.78 -3.22
N ARG A 90 -0.64 18.56 -2.95
CA ARG A 90 -0.65 17.97 -1.60
C ARG A 90 0.53 17.04 -1.31
N TYR A 91 0.81 16.09 -2.20
CA TYR A 91 1.66 14.94 -1.87
C TYR A 91 3.09 15.09 -2.41
N LEU A 92 3.26 15.52 -3.67
CA LEU A 92 4.60 15.63 -4.27
C LEU A 92 5.58 16.54 -3.48
N PRO A 93 5.16 17.71 -2.94
CA PRO A 93 6.07 18.57 -2.19
C PRO A 93 6.57 17.97 -0.88
N VAL A 94 5.91 16.93 -0.36
CA VAL A 94 6.37 16.19 0.83
C VAL A 94 7.54 15.30 0.46
N PHE A 95 7.49 14.64 -0.71
CA PHE A 95 8.56 13.78 -1.19
C PHE A 95 9.80 14.58 -1.61
N ASP A 96 9.64 15.75 -2.24
CA ASP A 96 10.75 16.63 -2.66
C ASP A 96 11.60 17.16 -1.48
N LYS A 97 11.08 17.12 -0.25
CA LYS A 97 11.81 17.59 0.95
C LYS A 97 12.59 16.47 1.66
N VAL A 98 12.32 15.22 1.29
CA VAL A 98 12.78 14.03 2.00
C VAL A 98 13.71 13.19 1.12
N LEU A 99 13.51 13.25 -0.21
CA LEU A 99 14.36 12.67 -1.25
C LEU A 99 15.31 13.72 -1.82
#